data_AF-A0A196QLC7-F1
#
_entry.id   AF-A0A196QLC7-F1
#
_cell.length_a   1.000
_cell.length_b   1.000
_cell.length_c   1.000
_cell.angle_alpha   90.00
_cell.angle_beta   90.00
_cell.angle_gamma   90.00
#
_symmetry.space_group_name_H-M   'P 1'
#
loop_
_entity.id
_entity.type
_entity.pdbx_description
1 polymer ?
#
loop_
_entity_poly.entity_id
_entity_poly.type
_entity_poly.pdbx_seq_one_letter_code
_entity_poly.pdbx_strand_id
1 'polypeptide(L)'
;MSKDGEEEKFFVASRPTQLLFGEVVESAEPLNSLSHLVESLRQLDDKLSLHSIAVLIELARHQSLSQTELGELTRIRQSNLSRLLTHLGKGRPDQKGLGLVLSRVDEYNQRSKRFYLSKKGLSIIHDWRNLLTKQEN
;
A
#
# COMPACT_ATOMS: atom_id res chain seq x y z
N MET A 1 -33.13 -30.64 -54.48
CA MET A 1 -33.13 -29.39 -53.67
C MET A 1 -33.38 -29.83 -52.24
N SER A 2 -32.35 -30.11 -51.43
CA SER A 2 -31.53 -29.13 -50.67
C SER A 2 -32.41 -28.34 -49.69
N LYS A 3 -32.22 -28.31 -48.37
CA LYS A 3 -31.11 -28.64 -47.46
C LYS A 3 -31.73 -28.86 -46.06
N ASP A 4 -31.29 -29.86 -45.30
CA ASP A 4 -30.33 -29.72 -44.19
C ASP A 4 -30.65 -28.55 -43.24
N GLY A 5 -31.17 -28.89 -42.05
CA GLY A 5 -31.34 -28.01 -40.90
C GLY A 5 -30.90 -28.76 -39.66
N GLU A 6 -29.60 -28.70 -39.41
CA GLU A 6 -28.85 -29.47 -38.42
C GLU A 6 -29.30 -29.21 -36.99
N GLU A 7 -29.46 -30.29 -36.22
CA GLU A 7 -29.44 -30.28 -34.77
C GLU A 7 -28.05 -29.79 -34.30
N GLU A 8 -27.93 -28.53 -33.88
CA GLU A 8 -26.78 -28.08 -33.10
C GLU A 8 -26.83 -28.73 -31.71
N LYS A 9 -26.32 -29.97 -31.65
CA LYS A 9 -25.86 -30.58 -30.42
C LYS A 9 -24.64 -29.78 -29.98
N PHE A 10 -24.87 -28.82 -29.07
CA PHE A 10 -23.80 -28.21 -28.29
C PHE A 10 -23.09 -29.31 -27.51
N PHE A 11 -22.04 -29.83 -28.11
CA PHE A 11 -21.05 -30.65 -27.44
C PHE A 11 -20.38 -29.74 -26.40
N VAL A 12 -20.92 -29.74 -25.19
CA VAL A 12 -20.19 -29.25 -24.02
C VAL A 12 -19.05 -30.23 -23.83
N ALA A 13 -17.94 -29.98 -24.55
CA ALA A 13 -16.68 -30.59 -24.24
C ALA A 13 -16.43 -30.28 -22.77
N SER A 14 -16.59 -31.29 -21.92
CA SER A 14 -16.09 -31.33 -20.56
C SER A 14 -14.59 -31.08 -20.64
N ARG A 15 -14.19 -29.82 -20.72
CA ARG A 15 -12.80 -29.43 -20.56
C ARG A 15 -12.47 -29.89 -19.16
N PRO A 16 -11.53 -30.83 -18.97
CA PRO A 16 -11.01 -31.05 -17.65
C PRO A 16 -10.40 -29.71 -17.26
N THR A 17 -11.01 -29.03 -16.29
CA THR A 17 -10.37 -27.97 -15.54
C THR A 17 -9.23 -28.66 -14.81
N GLN A 18 -8.14 -28.92 -15.53
CA GLN A 18 -6.85 -29.15 -14.93
C GLN A 18 -6.56 -27.84 -14.21
N LEU A 19 -6.89 -27.85 -12.93
CA LEU A 19 -6.39 -26.91 -11.97
C LEU A 19 -4.87 -26.98 -12.08
N LEU A 20 -4.30 -26.05 -12.86
CA LEU A 20 -2.89 -25.72 -12.86
C LEU A 20 -2.56 -25.05 -11.52
N PHE A 21 -2.71 -25.80 -10.41
CA PHE A 21 -2.00 -25.54 -9.17
C PHE A 21 -0.70 -26.35 -9.22
N GLY A 22 0.11 -26.07 -10.25
CA GLY A 22 1.49 -26.49 -10.32
C GLY A 22 2.33 -25.41 -9.65
N GLU A 23 3.10 -25.82 -8.65
CA GLU A 23 4.01 -25.01 -7.82
C GLU A 23 3.33 -24.10 -6.78
N VAL A 24 2.92 -24.72 -5.66
CA VAL A 24 2.81 -23.96 -4.41
C VAL A 24 4.24 -23.58 -4.01
N VAL A 25 4.51 -22.28 -4.09
CA VAL A 25 5.74 -21.55 -3.75
C VAL A 25 6.63 -22.29 -2.73
N GLU A 26 7.82 -22.69 -3.16
CA GLU A 26 8.83 -23.47 -2.40
C GLU A 26 9.36 -22.78 -1.12
N SER A 27 8.99 -21.52 -0.85
CA SER A 27 9.22 -20.89 0.46
C SER A 27 7.98 -20.12 0.92
N ALA A 28 7.38 -20.55 2.03
CA ALA A 28 6.28 -19.83 2.69
C ALA A 28 6.76 -18.57 3.45
N GLU A 29 8.08 -18.42 3.59
CA GLU A 29 8.72 -17.38 4.39
C GLU A 29 8.46 -15.93 3.93
N PRO A 30 8.50 -15.61 2.61
CA PRO A 30 8.12 -14.27 2.14
C PRO A 30 6.65 -13.95 2.39
N LEU A 31 5.77 -14.96 2.30
CA LEU A 31 4.34 -14.81 2.57
C LEU A 31 4.05 -14.59 4.04
N ASN A 32 4.78 -15.27 4.94
CA ASN A 32 4.69 -15.06 6.38
C ASN A 32 5.08 -13.62 6.75
N SER A 33 6.17 -13.12 6.17
CA SER A 33 6.64 -11.75 6.42
C SER A 33 5.65 -10.70 5.93
N LEU A 34 5.06 -10.92 4.76
CA LEU A 34 4.00 -10.06 4.24
C LEU A 34 2.74 -10.09 5.14
N SER A 35 2.35 -11.27 5.63
CA SER A 35 1.23 -11.43 6.56
C SER A 35 1.47 -10.67 7.86
N HIS A 36 2.67 -10.78 8.44
CA HIS A 36 3.06 -10.03 9.63
C HIS A 36 3.07 -8.51 9.41
N LEU A 37 3.51 -8.05 8.24
CA LEU A 37 3.42 -6.64 7.87
C LEU A 37 1.96 -6.16 7.84
N VAL A 38 1.07 -6.92 7.20
CA VAL A 38 -0.36 -6.61 7.13
C VAL A 38 -0.99 -6.58 8.52
N GLU A 39 -0.62 -7.51 9.40
CA GLU A 39 -1.13 -7.55 10.76
C GLU A 39 -0.61 -6.37 11.60
N SER A 40 0.67 -6.03 11.48
CA SER A 40 1.25 -4.84 12.11
C SER A 40 0.53 -3.55 11.69
N LEU A 41 0.15 -3.46 10.41
CA LEU A 41 -0.64 -2.36 9.88
C LEU A 41 -2.05 -2.30 10.48
N ARG A 42 -2.73 -3.44 10.57
CA ARG A 42 -4.08 -3.53 11.17
C ARG A 42 -4.09 -3.16 12.64
N GLN A 43 -3.06 -3.55 13.39
CA GLN A 43 -2.90 -3.18 14.80
C GLN A 43 -2.69 -1.68 14.99
N LEU A 44 -2.13 -1.00 14.00
CA LEU A 44 -1.90 0.43 14.03
C LEU A 44 -3.18 1.22 13.78
N ASP A 45 -3.91 0.87 12.72
CA ASP A 45 -5.24 1.39 12.37
C ASP A 45 -5.85 0.48 11.30
N ASP A 46 -7.07 -0.01 11.52
CA ASP A 46 -7.77 -0.92 10.61
C ASP A 46 -8.16 -0.28 9.27
N LYS A 47 -8.09 1.05 9.17
CA LYS A 47 -8.41 1.85 7.97
C LYS A 47 -7.16 2.27 7.20
N LEU A 48 -5.96 1.82 7.60
CA LEU A 48 -4.75 2.05 6.83
C LEU A 48 -4.83 1.40 5.46
N SER A 49 -4.96 2.25 4.44
CA SER A 49 -4.94 1.82 3.04
C SER A 49 -3.51 1.58 2.55
N LEU A 50 -3.35 0.76 1.49
CA LEU A 50 -2.06 0.58 0.79
C LEU A 50 -1.42 1.90 0.35
N HIS A 51 -2.24 2.89 -0.01
CA HIS A 51 -1.76 4.23 -0.34
C HIS A 51 -1.08 4.93 0.84
N SER A 52 -1.56 4.69 2.06
CA SER A 52 -0.93 5.23 3.29
C SER A 52 0.46 4.65 3.48
N ILE A 53 0.61 3.35 3.22
CA ILE A 53 1.88 2.63 3.29
C ILE A 53 2.85 3.19 2.25
N ALA A 54 2.40 3.36 1.00
CA ALA A 54 3.22 3.94 -0.07
C ALA A 54 3.75 5.33 0.32
N VAL A 55 2.90 6.18 0.90
CA VAL A 55 3.31 7.52 1.39
C VAL A 55 4.37 7.40 2.50
N LEU A 56 4.19 6.50 3.47
CA LEU A 56 5.15 6.30 4.55
C LEU A 56 6.49 5.76 4.05
N ILE A 57 6.49 4.84 3.09
CA ILE A 57 7.70 4.31 2.45
C ILE A 57 8.44 5.42 1.70
N GLU A 58 7.74 6.23 0.90
CA GLU A 58 8.38 7.31 0.16
C GLU A 58 8.95 8.40 1.09
N LEU A 59 8.27 8.70 2.20
CA LEU A 59 8.81 9.55 3.27
C LEU A 59 9.95 8.91 4.07
N ALA A 60 10.10 7.59 4.04
CA ALA A 60 11.26 6.92 4.65
C ALA A 60 12.48 6.98 3.74
N ARG A 61 12.26 6.83 2.43
CA ARG A 61 13.31 6.87 1.39
C ARG A 61 13.87 8.28 1.19
N HIS A 62 13.06 9.30 1.46
CA HIS A 62 13.41 10.70 1.27
C HIS A 62 13.35 11.45 2.59
N GLN A 63 14.32 12.33 2.87
CA GLN A 63 14.35 13.07 4.13
C GLN A 63 13.12 13.97 4.32
N SER A 64 12.60 14.55 3.23
CA SER A 64 11.38 15.35 3.24
C SER A 64 10.81 15.55 1.84
N LEU A 65 9.48 15.57 1.74
CA LEU A 65 8.77 15.76 0.47
C LEU A 65 7.62 16.73 0.63
N SER A 66 7.38 17.53 -0.40
CA SER A 66 6.15 18.30 -0.58
C SER A 66 4.99 17.37 -0.96
N GLN A 67 3.77 17.89 -0.89
CA GLN A 67 2.59 17.15 -1.33
C GLN A 67 2.60 16.87 -2.85
N THR A 68 3.19 17.77 -3.63
CA THR A 68 3.32 17.60 -5.09
C THR A 68 4.25 16.42 -5.39
N GLU A 69 5.46 16.44 -4.85
CA GLU A 69 6.46 15.37 -5.03
C GLU A 69 5.92 14.01 -4.56
N LEU A 70 5.25 13.97 -3.40
CA LEU A 70 4.59 12.75 -2.93
C LEU A 70 3.54 12.23 -3.92
N GLY A 71 2.73 13.10 -4.49
CA GLY A 71 1.70 12.72 -5.45
C GLY A 71 2.29 12.13 -6.74
N GLU A 72 3.42 12.68 -7.19
CA GLU A 72 4.15 12.19 -8.36
C GLU A 72 4.77 10.81 -8.10
N LEU A 73 5.50 10.65 -6.98
CA LEU A 73 6.17 9.40 -6.61
C LEU A 73 5.18 8.26 -6.36
N THR A 74 4.09 8.55 -5.64
CA THR A 74 3.09 7.54 -5.26
C THR A 74 2.00 7.33 -6.31
N ARG A 75 1.94 8.21 -7.34
CA ARG A 75 0.85 8.30 -8.32
C ARG A 75 -0.53 8.49 -7.70
N ILE A 76 -0.59 9.10 -6.51
CA ILE A 76 -1.83 9.39 -5.79
C ILE A 76 -2.33 10.79 -6.17
N ARG A 77 -3.64 10.91 -6.45
CA ARG A 77 -4.29 12.20 -6.68
C ARG A 77 -4.16 13.12 -5.47
N GLN A 78 -3.88 14.40 -5.71
CA GLN A 78 -3.63 15.41 -4.67
C GLN A 78 -4.72 15.49 -3.59
N SER A 79 -6.00 15.41 -3.97
CA SER A 79 -7.11 15.43 -3.02
C SER A 79 -7.13 14.22 -2.07
N ASN A 80 -6.72 13.05 -2.55
CA ASN A 80 -6.60 11.85 -1.73
C ASN A 80 -5.36 11.94 -0.82
N LEU A 81 -4.23 12.37 -1.39
CA LEU A 81 -2.99 12.54 -0.65
C LEU A 81 -3.13 13.52 0.53
N SER A 82 -3.83 14.64 0.34
CA SER A 82 -4.13 15.59 1.42
C SER A 82 -4.90 14.94 2.58
N ARG A 83 -5.88 14.07 2.28
CA ARG A 83 -6.64 13.32 3.30
C ARG A 83 -5.76 12.30 4.02
N LEU A 84 -4.95 11.57 3.27
CA LEU A 84 -3.99 10.60 3.83
C LEU A 84 -3.00 11.29 4.76
N LEU A 85 -2.38 12.39 4.34
CA LEU A 85 -1.41 13.14 5.16
C LEU A 85 -2.06 13.75 6.40
N THR A 86 -3.33 14.16 6.31
CA THR A 86 -4.10 14.61 7.48
C THR A 86 -4.27 13.48 8.48
N HIS A 87 -4.74 12.31 8.02
CA HIS A 87 -4.97 11.14 8.88
C HIS A 87 -3.67 10.55 9.44
N LEU A 88 -2.62 10.44 8.64
CA LEU A 88 -1.28 10.00 9.06
C LEU A 88 -0.60 10.99 10.01
N GLY A 89 -0.97 12.26 9.95
CA GLY A 89 -0.43 13.32 10.80
C GLY A 89 -1.21 13.53 12.09
N LYS A 90 -1.55 14.79 12.38
CA LYS A 90 -2.29 15.18 13.60
C LYS A 90 -3.79 14.84 13.52
N GLY A 91 -4.33 14.61 12.34
CA GLY A 91 -5.75 14.45 12.11
C GLY A 91 -6.48 15.78 11.98
N ARG A 92 -7.80 15.72 12.16
CA ARG A 92 -8.73 16.85 12.17
C ARG A 92 -9.16 17.16 13.62
N PRO A 93 -9.78 18.31 13.89
CA PRO A 93 -10.26 18.63 15.25
C PRO A 93 -11.19 17.57 15.87
N ASP A 94 -11.99 16.91 15.03
CA ASP A 94 -12.97 15.87 15.40
C ASP A 94 -12.42 14.44 15.30
N GLN A 95 -11.26 14.24 14.64
CA GLN A 95 -10.68 12.93 14.41
C GLN A 95 -9.17 12.95 14.61
N LYS A 96 -8.70 12.30 15.67
CA LYS A 96 -7.27 12.17 15.98
C LYS A 96 -6.55 11.40 14.87
N GLY A 97 -5.44 11.96 14.39
CA GLY A 97 -4.56 11.29 13.43
C GLY A 97 -3.59 10.32 14.10
N LEU A 98 -2.87 9.57 13.28
CA LEU A 98 -1.97 8.51 13.75
C LEU A 98 -0.64 9.04 14.31
N GLY A 99 -0.32 10.31 14.05
CA GLY A 99 0.91 10.95 14.51
C GLY A 99 2.17 10.33 13.90
N LEU A 100 2.06 9.75 12.71
CA LEU A 100 3.16 9.10 11.99
C LEU A 100 3.92 10.11 11.13
N VAL A 101 3.24 11.13 10.62
CA VAL A 101 3.80 12.16 9.74
C VAL A 101 3.76 13.53 10.41
N LEU A 102 4.83 14.31 10.24
CA LEU A 102 4.93 15.71 10.62
C LEU A 102 4.89 16.58 9.37
N SER A 103 4.34 17.79 9.51
CA SER A 103 4.46 18.83 8.49
C SER A 103 5.15 20.06 9.06
N ARG A 104 6.00 20.68 8.24
CA ARG A 104 6.64 21.97 8.52
C ARG A 104 6.45 22.89 7.32
N VAL A 105 6.44 24.19 7.58
CA VAL A 105 6.47 25.20 6.52
C VAL A 105 7.84 25.10 5.83
N ASP A 106 7.86 25.19 4.50
CA ASP A 106 9.10 25.17 3.74
C ASP A 106 9.87 26.48 3.98
N GLU A 107 11.17 26.36 4.27
CA GLU A 107 12.05 27.49 4.61
C GLU A 107 12.22 28.45 3.42
N TYR A 108 12.17 27.94 2.20
CA TYR A 108 12.33 28.73 0.97
C TYR A 108 11.00 29.23 0.41
N ASN A 109 9.90 28.55 0.74
CA ASN A 109 8.56 28.91 0.30
C ASN A 109 7.53 28.75 1.42
N GLN A 110 7.26 29.83 2.15
CA GLN A 110 6.35 29.80 3.30
C GLN A 110 4.89 29.42 2.96
N ARG A 111 4.50 29.42 1.68
CA ARG A 111 3.18 28.96 1.23
C ARG A 111 3.12 27.44 1.05
N SER A 112 4.27 26.78 1.07
CA SER A 112 4.40 25.33 0.88
C SER A 112 4.69 24.63 2.20
N LYS A 113 4.27 23.36 2.27
CA LYS A 113 4.57 22.46 3.39
C LYS A 113 5.44 21.31 2.93
N ARG A 114 6.43 20.95 3.75
CA ARG A 114 7.19 19.71 3.63
C ARG A 114 6.74 18.72 4.71
N PHE A 115 6.70 17.46 4.33
CA PHE A 115 6.28 16.34 5.16
C PHE A 115 7.47 15.46 5.49
N TYR A 116 7.45 14.92 6.71
CA TYR A 116 8.53 14.13 7.32
C TYR A 116 7.93 12.98 8.12
N LEU A 117 8.65 11.88 8.26
CA LEU A 117 8.30 10.91 9.31
C LEU A 117 8.54 11.50 10.69
N SER A 118 7.58 11.29 11.59
CA SER A 118 7.78 11.51 13.02
C SER A 118 8.67 10.42 13.61
N LYS A 119 9.06 10.57 14.89
CA LYS A 119 9.71 9.49 15.63
C LYS A 119 8.88 8.19 15.64
N LYS A 120 7.55 8.32 15.80
CA LYS A 120 6.63 7.18 15.75
C LYS A 120 6.62 6.53 14.35
N GLY A 121 6.56 7.34 13.30
CA GLY A 121 6.61 6.87 11.91
C GLY A 121 7.92 6.15 11.60
N LEU A 122 9.06 6.70 12.02
CA LEU A 122 10.37 6.08 11.84
C LEU A 122 10.49 4.74 12.56
N SER A 123 9.99 4.64 13.80
CA SER A 123 9.97 3.37 14.55
C SER A 123 9.22 2.29 13.79
N ILE A 124 8.05 2.62 13.24
CA ILE A 124 7.22 1.66 12.50
C ILE A 124 7.90 1.20 11.21
N ILE A 125 8.49 2.12 10.45
CA ILE A 125 9.26 1.76 9.25
C ILE A 125 10.45 0.87 9.59
N HIS A 126 11.13 1.14 10.71
CA HIS A 126 12.22 0.31 11.19
C HIS A 126 11.75 -1.11 11.52
N ASP A 127 10.60 -1.25 12.18
CA ASP A 127 10.00 -2.55 12.49
C ASP A 127 9.62 -3.31 11.20
N TRP A 128 9.02 -2.63 10.23
CA TRP A 128 8.69 -3.22 8.92
C TRP A 128 9.93 -3.68 8.17
N ARG A 129 10.99 -2.86 8.15
CA ARG A 129 12.26 -3.24 7.55
C ARG A 129 12.80 -4.52 8.19
N ASN A 130 12.80 -4.60 9.52
CA ASN A 130 13.32 -5.77 10.22
C ASN A 130 12.48 -7.02 9.97
N LEU A 131 11.16 -6.90 9.83
CA LEU A 131 10.29 -8.01 9.45
C LEU A 131 10.63 -8.53 8.05
N LEU A 132 10.96 -7.64 7.12
CA LEU A 132 11.30 -8.00 5.74
C LEU A 132 12.72 -8.54 5.59
N THR A 133 13.70 -8.06 6.37
CA THR A 133 15.11 -8.47 6.26
C THR A 133 15.50 -9.68 7.10
N LYS A 134 14.71 -10.05 8.11
CA LYS A 134 14.97 -11.25 8.94
C LYS A 134 14.90 -12.58 8.16
N GLN A 135 14.63 -12.52 6.86
CA GLN A 135 14.47 -13.65 5.95
C GLN A 135 15.73 -13.94 5.10
N GLU A 136 16.81 -13.18 5.24
CA GLU A 136 18.05 -13.35 4.46
C GLU A 136 19.20 -14.07 5.21
N ASN A 137 18.96 -14.57 6.43
CA ASN A 137 19.92 -15.37 7.22
C ASN A 137 19.28 -16.68 7.67
#